data_AF-A0A7R8H440-F1
#
_entry.id   AF-A0A7R8H440-F1
#
_cell.length_a   1.000
_cell.length_b   1.000
_cell.length_c   1.000
_cell.angle_alpha   90.00
_cell.angle_beta   90.00
_cell.angle_gamma   90.00
#
_symmetry.space_group_name_H-M   'P 1'
#
loop_
_entity.id
_entity.type
_entity.pdbx_description
1 polymer ?
#
loop_
_entity_poly.entity_id
_entity_poly.type
_entity_poly.pdbx_seq_one_letter_code
_entity_poly.pdbx_strand_id
1 'polypeptide(L)'
;MLPLGGNLICRRNEMDSAWIGRRVSLNCGPLGFYQGIVKSIQLGESTITIRDVFQNGVSSTQAHVTLRSQDIKNIKVLKSTTECSNSHSSVKDELSKSVVTVTTTKKPPQTIRNNNNTSSNHRSFVADNLMARSINNNGSNNSSRYHNLRKSRDEECFGNNSFDMDEEFDFEKNLALFDKRMIFNELDEKLRSSPKTNNGDSSKYRNDENVLPSSPPQYRIIKTKNSTSEYVTDSGIMIPSINLENRIRLHESLDNFKISWEKIIELFSRATADIVLQTLGASHSLVPSNTHQIPTAVILCGRGKIGSYGLAIARLLCSHGVKTIVYVPYMYSDQPNFNSELKLYELFDQQCTLSTKDLPQEHSEIDVVINALESFDTSSEEKHQTWYKKACQWVNSKVDPRTPIVSIDPPPQQQRGPSFKHSSKITIVPGFLPFPFLDKEGGKLYMVNIGIPDLIFKNAGIKFSSPYGAKSAIQLYRK
;
A
#
# COMPACT_ATOMS: atom_id res chain seq x y z
N MET A 1 40.49 -49.26 11.98
CA MET A 1 41.68 -48.89 11.19
C MET A 1 41.31 -47.71 10.30
N LEU A 2 42.16 -46.68 10.36
CA LEU A 2 42.24 -45.34 9.71
C LEU A 2 41.38 -45.01 8.45
N PRO A 3 41.21 -43.71 8.07
CA PRO A 3 41.60 -42.47 8.78
C PRO A 3 40.53 -41.35 8.83
N LEU A 4 40.59 -40.58 9.93
CA LEU A 4 40.14 -39.19 10.06
C LEU A 4 41.37 -38.28 9.85
N GLY A 5 41.25 -37.19 9.08
CA GLY A 5 42.22 -36.10 9.10
C GLY A 5 42.69 -35.58 7.74
N GLY A 6 41.84 -34.81 7.05
CA GLY A 6 42.26 -34.11 5.81
C GLY A 6 41.53 -32.80 5.52
N ASN A 7 40.25 -32.68 5.90
CA ASN A 7 39.42 -31.57 5.39
C ASN A 7 39.35 -30.31 6.26
N LEU A 8 40.04 -30.25 7.41
CA LEU A 8 40.03 -29.07 8.29
C LEU A 8 41.23 -28.14 8.12
N ILE A 9 42.29 -28.58 7.43
CA ILE A 9 43.51 -27.78 7.24
C ILE A 9 43.44 -26.97 5.94
N CYS A 10 42.88 -27.52 4.85
CA CYS A 10 42.75 -26.78 3.58
C CYS A 10 41.77 -25.60 3.66
N ARG A 11 40.70 -25.68 4.47
CA ARG A 11 39.77 -24.55 4.66
C ARG A 11 40.30 -23.42 5.56
N ARG A 12 41.39 -23.64 6.32
CA ARG A 12 41.99 -22.58 7.15
C ARG A 12 42.93 -21.69 6.35
N ASN A 13 43.70 -22.25 5.42
CA ASN A 13 44.65 -21.48 4.61
C ASN A 13 43.97 -20.57 3.57
N GLU A 14 42.74 -20.88 3.13
CA GLU A 14 41.97 -19.99 2.23
C GLU A 14 41.44 -18.73 2.92
N MET A 15 41.27 -18.73 4.26
CA MET A 15 40.89 -17.53 4.99
C MET A 15 42.07 -16.57 5.15
N ASP A 16 43.30 -17.05 5.29
CA ASP A 16 44.47 -16.22 5.57
C ASP A 16 44.84 -15.28 4.42
N SER A 17 44.67 -15.73 3.17
CA SER A 17 44.99 -14.93 1.97
C SER A 17 43.97 -13.83 1.67
N ALA A 18 42.73 -13.94 2.18
CA ALA A 18 41.66 -12.99 1.90
C ALA A 18 41.83 -11.63 2.61
N TRP A 19 42.67 -11.57 3.65
CA TRP A 19 42.89 -10.38 4.47
C TRP A 19 44.23 -9.70 4.21
N ILE A 20 45.25 -10.45 3.79
CA ILE A 20 46.58 -9.91 3.48
C ILE A 20 46.44 -8.89 2.34
N GLY A 21 47.02 -7.70 2.53
CA GLY A 21 46.96 -6.61 1.55
C GLY A 21 45.73 -5.71 1.64
N ARG A 22 44.72 -6.03 2.47
CA ARG A 22 43.59 -5.14 2.71
C ARG A 22 43.93 -4.04 3.71
N ARG A 23 43.39 -2.85 3.48
CA ARG A 23 43.44 -1.75 4.45
C ARG A 23 42.37 -1.97 5.52
N VAL A 24 42.77 -1.93 6.78
CA VAL A 24 41.90 -2.19 7.92
C VAL A 24 42.02 -1.07 8.95
N SER A 25 40.94 -0.83 9.68
CA SER A 25 40.88 0.02 10.85
C SER A 25 40.57 -0.87 12.06
N LEU A 26 41.50 -0.93 13.00
CA LEU A 26 41.46 -1.72 14.22
C LEU A 26 41.15 -0.80 15.39
N ASN A 27 40.07 -1.08 16.12
CA ASN A 27 39.73 -0.39 17.35
C ASN A 27 40.27 -1.18 18.54
N CYS A 28 41.25 -0.63 19.24
CA CYS A 28 41.90 -1.27 20.39
C CYS A 28 41.44 -0.68 21.74
N GLY A 29 40.26 -0.05 21.78
CA GLY A 29 39.69 0.51 23.01
C GLY A 29 40.60 1.58 23.63
N PRO A 30 41.13 1.39 24.86
CA PRO A 30 41.98 2.38 25.53
C PRO A 30 43.30 2.67 24.80
N LEU A 31 43.76 1.76 23.92
CA LEU A 31 44.98 1.95 23.12
C LEU A 31 44.74 2.79 21.84
N GLY A 32 43.48 3.13 21.55
CA GLY A 32 43.09 3.95 20.40
C GLY A 32 42.85 3.16 19.11
N PHE A 33 42.82 3.87 17.99
CA PHE A 33 42.57 3.31 16.66
C PHE A 33 43.87 3.15 15.88
N TYR A 34 44.07 1.97 15.31
CA TYR A 34 45.17 1.66 14.43
C TYR A 34 44.66 1.37 13.02
N GLN A 35 45.11 2.12 12.03
CA GLN A 35 44.74 1.91 10.63
C GLN A 35 45.98 1.55 9.83
N GLY A 36 45.88 0.59 8.91
CA GLY A 36 47.03 0.17 8.12
C GLY A 36 46.68 -0.95 7.16
N ILE A 37 47.68 -1.46 6.45
CA ILE A 37 47.53 -2.58 5.51
C ILE A 37 47.97 -3.86 6.21
N VAL A 38 47.14 -4.91 6.17
CA VAL A 38 47.47 -6.20 6.79
C VAL A 38 48.66 -6.83 6.05
N LYS A 39 49.76 -7.06 6.78
CA LYS A 39 50.99 -7.68 6.27
C LYS A 39 50.99 -9.19 6.54
N SER A 40 50.64 -9.59 7.74
CA SER A 40 50.57 -11.00 8.14
C SER A 40 49.58 -11.21 9.29
N ILE A 41 48.99 -12.40 9.33
CA ILE A 41 48.11 -12.86 10.42
C ILE A 41 48.70 -14.19 10.91
N GLN A 42 48.97 -14.29 12.21
CA GLN A 42 49.45 -15.51 12.84
C GLN A 42 48.39 -16.02 13.79
N LEU A 43 47.59 -17.00 13.33
CA LEU A 43 46.48 -17.57 14.11
C LEU A 43 46.95 -18.32 15.36
N GLY A 44 48.12 -18.98 15.29
CA GLY A 44 48.69 -19.72 16.43
C GLY A 44 49.06 -18.81 17.60
N GLU A 45 49.54 -17.60 17.32
CA GLU A 45 49.87 -16.59 18.33
C GLU A 45 48.71 -15.59 18.56
N SER A 46 47.64 -15.72 17.77
CA SER A 46 46.51 -14.79 17.73
C SER A 46 46.96 -13.33 17.55
N THR A 47 47.89 -13.08 16.63
CA THR A 47 48.42 -11.75 16.32
C THR A 47 48.14 -11.33 14.88
N ILE A 48 47.97 -10.02 14.68
CA ILE A 48 47.86 -9.37 13.36
C ILE A 48 48.93 -8.30 13.24
N THR A 49 49.67 -8.31 12.13
CA THR A 49 50.69 -7.28 11.84
C THR A 49 50.23 -6.40 10.69
N ILE A 50 50.20 -5.10 10.92
CA ILE A 50 49.85 -4.08 9.91
C ILE A 50 51.06 -3.21 9.57
N ARG A 51 51.12 -2.74 8.32
CA ARG A 51 52.12 -1.78 7.80
C ARG A 51 51.44 -0.47 7.41
N ASP A 52 52.23 0.59 7.22
CA ASP A 52 51.76 1.96 6.94
C ASP A 52 50.73 2.43 7.99
N VAL A 53 51.16 2.35 9.25
CA VAL A 53 50.26 2.44 10.40
C VAL A 53 49.95 3.89 10.74
N PHE A 54 48.67 4.21 10.87
CA PHE A 54 48.15 5.45 11.42
C PHE A 54 47.55 5.15 12.79
N GLN A 55 48.07 5.78 13.83
CA GLN A 55 47.48 5.71 15.17
C GLN A 55 46.70 7.00 15.42
N ASN A 56 45.39 6.89 15.67
CA ASN A 56 44.49 8.03 15.92
C ASN A 56 44.59 9.14 14.84
N GLY A 57 44.82 8.76 13.57
CA GLY A 57 44.93 9.69 12.45
C GLY A 57 46.31 10.29 12.21
N VAL A 58 47.31 9.99 13.06
CA VAL A 58 48.71 10.41 12.87
C VAL A 58 49.53 9.24 12.35
N SER A 59 50.36 9.47 11.32
CA SER A 59 51.26 8.43 10.80
C SER A 59 52.28 8.04 11.87
N SER A 60 52.34 6.75 12.19
CA SER A 60 53.33 6.21 13.12
C SER A 60 54.71 6.16 12.47
N THR A 61 55.75 6.39 13.27
CA THR A 61 57.16 6.22 12.86
C THR A 61 57.56 4.74 12.74
N GLN A 62 56.74 3.82 13.26
CA GLN A 62 57.00 2.39 13.21
C GLN A 62 56.54 1.81 11.87
N ALA A 63 57.45 1.12 11.17
CA ALA A 63 57.16 0.52 9.86
C ALA A 63 56.07 -0.57 9.91
N HIS A 64 56.01 -1.31 11.02
CA HIS A 64 55.04 -2.37 11.28
C HIS A 64 54.59 -2.34 12.74
N VAL A 65 53.31 -2.61 12.98
CA VAL A 65 52.75 -2.76 14.33
C VAL A 65 52.04 -4.11 14.41
N THR A 66 52.41 -4.91 15.42
CA THR A 66 51.81 -6.22 15.69
C THR A 66 50.89 -6.10 16.91
N LEU A 67 49.61 -6.44 16.72
CA LEU A 67 48.57 -6.37 17.74
C LEU A 67 48.05 -7.77 18.05
N ARG A 68 47.80 -8.05 19.33
CA ARG A 68 47.15 -9.29 19.76
C ARG A 68 45.65 -9.17 19.58
N SER A 69 45.00 -10.27 19.24
CA SER A 69 43.54 -10.35 19.04
C SER A 69 42.75 -9.95 20.29
N GLN A 70 43.28 -10.23 21.49
CA GLN A 70 42.65 -9.85 22.77
C GLN A 70 42.51 -8.33 22.94
N ASP A 71 43.40 -7.56 22.32
CA ASP A 71 43.42 -6.10 22.43
C ASP A 71 42.58 -5.42 21.33
N ILE A 72 41.95 -6.19 20.44
CA ILE A 72 41.18 -5.67 19.31
C ILE A 72 39.68 -5.87 19.58
N LYS A 73 38.97 -4.77 19.82
CA LYS A 73 37.52 -4.79 20.06
C LYS A 73 36.72 -4.86 18.76
N ASN A 74 37.23 -4.27 17.68
CA ASN A 74 36.54 -4.24 16.38
C ASN A 74 37.54 -4.10 15.22
N ILE A 75 37.25 -4.77 14.10
CA ILE A 75 38.01 -4.67 12.85
C ILE A 75 37.06 -4.22 11.74
N LYS A 76 37.39 -3.11 11.07
CA LYS A 76 36.68 -2.61 9.89
C LYS A 76 37.59 -2.63 8.67
N VAL A 77 37.23 -3.37 7.63
CA VAL A 77 37.94 -3.33 6.34
C VAL A 77 37.57 -2.04 5.62
N LEU A 78 38.56 -1.21 5.34
CA LEU A 78 38.40 -0.01 4.52
C LEU A 78 38.51 -0.46 3.06
N LYS A 79 37.44 -0.26 2.29
CA LYS A 79 37.39 -0.68 0.87
C LYS A 79 38.59 -0.09 0.12
N SER A 80 39.36 -0.94 -0.54
CA SER A 80 40.41 -0.52 -1.47
C SER A 80 39.77 -0.04 -2.76
N THR A 81 40.25 1.08 -3.27
CA THR A 81 39.89 1.71 -4.54
C THR A 81 40.40 0.87 -5.72
N THR A 82 39.78 -0.29 -5.97
CA THR A 82 40.13 -1.14 -7.12
C THR A 82 38.92 -1.67 -7.91
N GLU A 83 37.74 -1.07 -7.74
CA GLU A 83 36.56 -1.37 -8.56
C GLU A 83 35.84 -0.08 -8.98
N CYS A 84 36.50 0.75 -9.79
CA CYS A 84 35.86 1.80 -10.60
C CYS A 84 36.84 2.29 -11.68
N SER A 85 36.84 1.62 -12.83
CA SER A 85 37.36 2.20 -14.08
C SER A 85 36.58 1.61 -15.25
N ASN A 86 35.39 2.16 -15.51
CA ASN A 86 34.85 2.35 -16.85
C ASN A 86 33.60 3.23 -16.75
N SER A 87 33.81 4.55 -16.72
CA SER A 87 32.99 5.53 -17.41
C SER A 87 33.64 6.90 -17.23
N HIS A 88 34.26 7.36 -18.32
CA HIS A 88 34.60 8.76 -18.49
C HIS A 88 33.32 9.60 -18.50
N SER A 89 33.23 10.61 -17.65
CA SER A 89 32.80 11.94 -18.09
C SER A 89 33.22 13.00 -17.07
N SER A 90 34.05 13.89 -17.59
CA SER A 90 34.55 15.16 -17.09
C SER A 90 33.47 16.08 -16.50
N VAL A 91 33.69 16.61 -15.29
CA VAL A 91 33.55 18.04 -14.96
C VAL A 91 34.56 18.40 -13.86
N LYS A 92 35.19 19.56 -14.03
CA LYS A 92 36.32 20.11 -13.29
C LYS A 92 35.97 20.58 -11.88
N ASP A 93 37.00 20.55 -11.04
CA ASP A 93 37.15 21.26 -9.77
C ASP A 93 36.70 22.72 -9.82
N GLU A 94 36.08 23.20 -8.74
CA GLU A 94 36.52 24.43 -8.07
C GLU A 94 35.93 24.52 -6.65
N LEU A 95 36.81 24.36 -5.65
CA LEU A 95 36.63 24.89 -4.30
C LEU A 95 36.96 26.39 -4.34
N SER A 96 36.04 27.26 -3.91
CA SER A 96 36.45 28.48 -3.20
C SER A 96 35.36 29.00 -2.27
N LYS A 97 35.84 29.51 -1.14
CA LYS A 97 35.12 30.06 0.03
C LYS A 97 34.31 31.29 -0.37
N SER A 98 33.21 31.56 0.35
CA SER A 98 33.11 32.67 1.34
C SER A 98 31.70 33.26 1.51
N VAL A 99 31.37 33.45 2.80
CA VAL A 99 30.65 34.59 3.40
C VAL A 99 29.11 34.68 3.28
N VAL A 100 28.55 34.54 4.47
CA VAL A 100 27.25 34.97 4.99
C VAL A 100 26.85 36.36 4.49
N THR A 101 25.62 36.52 4.00
CA THR A 101 24.89 37.79 4.14
C THR A 101 23.41 37.52 4.39
N VAL A 102 22.98 38.02 5.54
CA VAL A 102 21.60 38.08 6.03
C VAL A 102 20.91 39.25 5.34
N THR A 103 19.72 39.04 4.76
CA THR A 103 18.78 40.13 4.52
C THR A 103 17.39 39.75 4.99
N THR A 104 17.04 40.36 6.11
CA THR A 104 15.70 40.55 6.66
C THR A 104 14.89 41.52 5.80
N THR A 105 13.62 41.23 5.51
CA THR A 105 12.56 42.26 5.50
C THR A 105 11.23 41.67 5.99
N LYS A 106 10.52 42.47 6.79
CA LYS A 106 9.29 42.18 7.52
C LYS A 106 8.12 42.97 6.88
N LYS A 107 6.95 42.30 6.78
CA LYS A 107 5.57 42.76 7.12
C LYS A 107 4.80 43.75 6.20
N PRO A 108 3.44 43.86 6.29
CA PRO A 108 2.39 42.89 6.68
C PRO A 108 1.06 43.05 5.82
N PRO A 109 -0.20 42.81 6.28
CA PRO A 109 -1.20 42.03 5.54
C PRO A 109 -2.43 42.85 5.09
N GLN A 110 -3.30 42.29 4.23
CA GLN A 110 -4.67 42.81 4.09
C GLN A 110 -5.72 41.70 4.21
N THR A 111 -6.53 41.91 5.24
CA THR A 111 -7.81 41.29 5.57
C THR A 111 -8.91 41.78 4.64
N ILE A 112 -9.78 40.89 4.13
CA ILE A 112 -11.20 41.20 3.95
C ILE A 112 -12.04 40.02 4.47
N ARG A 113 -13.04 40.43 5.25
CA ARG A 113 -14.01 39.69 6.04
C ARG A 113 -15.26 39.42 5.18
N ASN A 114 -15.84 38.25 5.38
CA ASN A 114 -17.27 37.85 5.29
C ASN A 114 -18.26 38.72 4.51
N ASN A 115 -19.08 38.09 3.66
CA ASN A 115 -20.49 37.89 4.02
C ASN A 115 -21.21 36.82 3.18
N ASN A 116 -22.08 36.11 3.88
CA ASN A 116 -23.06 35.14 3.39
C ASN A 116 -24.13 35.83 2.52
N ASN A 117 -24.61 35.15 1.47
CA ASN A 117 -26.02 34.72 1.40
C ASN A 117 -26.29 33.87 0.14
N THR A 118 -26.84 32.69 0.41
CA THR A 118 -27.90 31.95 -0.30
C THR A 118 -28.32 32.41 -1.70
N SER A 119 -28.30 31.47 -2.66
CA SER A 119 -29.49 30.86 -3.33
C SER A 119 -29.31 30.58 -4.83
N SER A 120 -29.97 29.48 -5.23
CA SER A 120 -30.38 29.04 -6.57
C SER A 120 -29.35 28.62 -7.63
N ASN A 121 -29.29 27.31 -7.83
CA ASN A 121 -29.40 26.58 -9.11
C ASN A 121 -29.33 27.42 -10.41
N HIS A 122 -28.33 27.13 -11.25
CA HIS A 122 -28.57 26.59 -12.59
C HIS A 122 -27.27 26.00 -13.16
N ARG A 123 -27.36 24.73 -13.61
CA ARG A 123 -26.34 24.03 -14.38
C ARG A 123 -26.33 24.59 -15.81
N SER A 124 -25.15 24.94 -16.32
CA SER A 124 -24.88 24.99 -17.76
C SER A 124 -23.58 24.25 -18.04
N PHE A 125 -23.71 23.05 -18.60
CA PHE A 125 -22.62 22.28 -19.14
C PHE A 125 -22.07 22.99 -20.38
N VAL A 126 -20.80 23.36 -20.33
CA VAL A 126 -20.02 23.76 -21.50
C VAL A 126 -19.43 22.48 -22.09
N ALA A 127 -19.84 22.18 -23.33
CA ALA A 127 -19.17 21.24 -24.20
C ALA A 127 -17.84 21.84 -24.65
N ASP A 128 -16.76 21.06 -24.67
CA ASP A 128 -16.13 20.68 -25.94
C ASP A 128 -14.83 19.88 -25.76
N ASN A 129 -14.60 19.05 -26.78
CA ASN A 129 -13.34 18.45 -27.22
C ASN A 129 -12.90 17.11 -26.60
N LEU A 130 -13.58 16.05 -27.06
CA LEU A 130 -13.02 14.72 -27.25
C LEU A 130 -12.35 14.63 -28.63
N MET A 131 -11.02 14.61 -28.67
CA MET A 131 -10.27 14.05 -29.79
C MET A 131 -10.25 12.52 -29.67
N ALA A 132 -11.07 11.83 -30.46
CA ALA A 132 -10.99 10.39 -30.63
C ALA A 132 -10.14 10.06 -31.87
N ARG A 133 -9.02 9.39 -31.61
CA ARG A 133 -8.11 8.83 -32.60
C ARG A 133 -8.82 7.81 -33.49
N SER A 134 -8.56 7.94 -34.79
CA SER A 134 -8.82 6.98 -35.84
C SER A 134 -8.19 5.61 -35.51
N ILE A 135 -9.01 4.56 -35.52
CA ILE A 135 -8.56 3.17 -35.64
C ILE A 135 -9.31 2.57 -36.83
N ASN A 136 -8.53 2.24 -37.87
CA ASN A 136 -8.90 1.37 -38.96
C ASN A 136 -9.43 0.03 -38.43
N ASN A 137 -10.59 -0.41 -38.92
CA ASN A 137 -10.90 -1.83 -39.02
C ASN A 137 -11.77 -2.09 -40.26
N ASN A 138 -11.19 -2.87 -41.17
CA ASN A 138 -11.90 -3.60 -42.22
C ASN A 138 -12.83 -4.64 -41.59
N GLY A 139 -14.07 -4.72 -42.05
CA GLY A 139 -14.98 -5.81 -41.66
C GLY A 139 -16.45 -5.61 -42.03
N SER A 140 -16.79 -6.01 -43.25
CA SER A 140 -18.09 -6.57 -43.72
C SER A 140 -19.42 -5.81 -43.48
N ASN A 141 -19.97 -5.32 -44.59
CA ASN A 141 -21.34 -5.56 -45.10
C ASN A 141 -22.48 -5.77 -44.10
N ASN A 142 -23.26 -4.71 -43.82
CA ASN A 142 -24.75 -4.71 -43.81
C ASN A 142 -25.33 -3.42 -43.19
N SER A 143 -25.06 -2.23 -43.76
CA SER A 143 -25.65 -0.97 -43.25
C SER A 143 -26.07 0.05 -44.31
N SER A 144 -26.19 -0.33 -45.59
CA SER A 144 -26.49 0.66 -46.65
C SER A 144 -27.98 1.02 -46.81
N ARG A 145 -28.92 0.31 -46.19
CA ARG A 145 -30.37 0.63 -46.33
C ARG A 145 -30.88 1.71 -45.40
N TYR A 146 -30.27 1.90 -44.22
CA TYR A 146 -30.77 2.89 -43.25
C TYR A 146 -30.27 4.31 -43.48
N HIS A 147 -29.19 4.50 -44.24
CA HIS A 147 -28.63 5.83 -44.52
C HIS A 147 -29.36 6.57 -45.66
N ASN A 148 -29.96 5.86 -46.62
CA ASN A 148 -30.65 6.49 -47.75
C ASN A 148 -32.05 7.03 -47.39
N LEU A 149 -32.71 6.47 -46.36
CA LEU A 149 -34.04 6.93 -45.96
C LEU A 149 -34.01 8.27 -45.21
N ARG A 150 -32.92 8.56 -44.48
CA ARG A 150 -32.75 9.86 -43.81
C ARG A 150 -32.39 10.97 -44.80
N LYS A 151 -31.54 10.67 -45.79
CA LYS A 151 -31.15 11.65 -46.80
C LYS A 151 -32.33 12.08 -47.70
N SER A 152 -33.25 11.17 -48.01
CA SER A 152 -34.48 11.48 -48.76
C SER A 152 -35.42 12.42 -48.00
N ARG A 153 -35.50 12.29 -46.67
CA ARG A 153 -36.42 13.10 -45.85
C ARG A 153 -35.91 14.51 -45.59
N ASP A 154 -34.59 14.68 -45.59
CA ASP A 154 -33.96 15.99 -45.40
C ASP A 154 -33.99 16.82 -46.71
N GLU A 155 -33.91 16.17 -47.88
CA GLU A 155 -34.09 16.82 -49.20
C GLU A 155 -35.55 17.28 -49.43
N GLU A 156 -36.56 16.59 -48.90
CA GLU A 156 -37.97 17.03 -49.01
C GLU A 156 -38.31 18.22 -48.10
N CYS A 157 -37.55 18.43 -47.01
CA CYS A 157 -37.87 19.45 -46.00
C CYS A 157 -36.98 20.71 -46.13
N PHE A 158 -35.76 20.59 -46.64
CA PHE A 158 -34.81 21.69 -46.83
C PHE A 158 -34.18 21.71 -48.23
N GLY A 159 -34.76 20.96 -49.18
CA GLY A 159 -34.36 20.98 -50.58
C GLY A 159 -34.55 22.38 -51.17
N ASN A 160 -33.55 22.82 -51.92
CA ASN A 160 -33.46 24.14 -52.51
C ASN A 160 -34.41 24.27 -53.73
N ASN A 161 -35.72 24.22 -53.47
CA ASN A 161 -36.74 24.55 -54.45
C ASN A 161 -36.98 26.06 -54.36
N SER A 162 -36.66 26.78 -55.44
CA SER A 162 -37.10 28.15 -55.64
C SER A 162 -38.62 28.14 -55.80
N PHE A 163 -39.35 28.32 -54.69
CA PHE A 163 -40.80 28.45 -54.71
C PHE A 163 -41.18 29.80 -55.34
N ASP A 164 -42.00 29.76 -56.37
CA ASP A 164 -42.76 30.93 -56.85
C ASP A 164 -43.65 31.41 -55.70
N MET A 165 -43.37 32.61 -55.20
CA MET A 165 -44.04 33.22 -54.04
C MET A 165 -45.31 34.01 -54.44
N ASP A 166 -46.02 33.56 -55.48
CA ASP A 166 -47.19 34.27 -56.01
C ASP A 166 -48.54 33.59 -55.68
N GLU A 167 -48.53 32.47 -54.95
CA GLU A 167 -49.75 31.88 -54.39
C GLU A 167 -49.90 32.24 -52.90
N GLU A 168 -50.73 33.24 -52.60
CA GLU A 168 -51.14 33.51 -51.21
C GLU A 168 -51.89 32.30 -50.65
N PHE A 169 -51.32 31.70 -49.60
CA PHE A 169 -51.89 30.56 -48.91
C PHE A 169 -53.25 30.94 -48.29
N ASP A 170 -54.34 30.42 -48.86
CA ASP A 170 -55.71 30.66 -48.43
C ASP A 170 -56.05 29.81 -47.18
N PHE A 171 -55.82 30.40 -46.01
CA PHE A 171 -56.09 29.79 -44.70
C PHE A 171 -57.56 29.43 -44.50
N GLU A 172 -58.49 30.14 -45.13
CA GLU A 172 -59.93 29.94 -44.94
C GLU A 172 -60.43 28.70 -45.68
N LYS A 173 -59.94 28.51 -46.92
CA LYS A 173 -60.22 27.32 -47.73
C LYS A 173 -59.64 26.04 -47.10
N ASN A 174 -58.47 26.14 -46.47
CA ASN A 174 -57.87 24.99 -45.78
C ASN A 174 -58.54 24.69 -44.43
N LEU A 175 -59.02 25.72 -43.71
CA LEU A 175 -59.86 25.55 -42.51
C LEU A 175 -61.19 24.87 -42.83
N ALA A 176 -61.79 25.16 -43.99
CA ALA A 176 -63.05 24.57 -44.43
C ALA A 176 -62.96 23.08 -44.80
N LEU A 177 -61.75 22.58 -45.11
CA LEU A 177 -61.52 21.15 -45.37
C LEU A 177 -61.51 20.30 -44.09
N PHE A 178 -61.37 20.92 -42.91
CA PHE A 178 -61.42 20.23 -41.63
C PHE A 178 -62.82 20.34 -41.00
N ASP A 179 -63.75 19.51 -41.45
CA ASP A 179 -65.04 19.36 -40.77
C ASP A 179 -64.86 18.59 -39.45
N LYS A 180 -64.43 19.34 -38.44
CA LYS A 180 -64.14 18.86 -37.09
C LYS A 180 -65.36 18.16 -36.47
N ARG A 181 -66.58 18.55 -36.85
CA ARG A 181 -67.82 17.95 -36.33
C ARG A 181 -68.06 16.55 -36.90
N MET A 182 -67.77 16.35 -38.19
CA MET A 182 -67.87 15.04 -38.82
C MET A 182 -66.91 14.03 -38.18
N ILE A 183 -65.68 14.47 -37.89
CA ILE A 183 -64.66 13.64 -37.23
C ILE A 183 -65.08 13.29 -35.79
N PHE A 184 -65.65 14.23 -35.03
CA PHE A 184 -66.13 13.95 -33.67
C PHE A 184 -67.33 13.01 -33.65
N ASN A 185 -68.25 13.13 -34.61
CA ASN A 185 -69.39 12.21 -34.73
C ASN A 185 -68.92 10.78 -35.08
N GLU A 186 -67.95 10.63 -35.98
CA GLU A 186 -67.37 9.31 -36.31
C GLU A 186 -66.68 8.67 -35.09
N LEU A 187 -66.02 9.49 -34.26
CA LEU A 187 -65.36 9.04 -33.04
C LEU A 187 -66.38 8.60 -31.97
N ASP A 188 -67.47 9.34 -31.82
CA ASP A 188 -68.55 9.02 -30.89
C ASP A 188 -69.32 7.75 -31.30
N GLU A 189 -69.52 7.52 -32.60
CA GLU A 189 -70.14 6.28 -33.11
C GLU A 189 -69.25 5.04 -32.88
N LYS A 190 -67.92 5.18 -33.04
CA LYS A 190 -66.96 4.10 -32.70
C LYS A 190 -66.90 3.79 -31.20
N LEU A 191 -67.11 4.79 -30.35
CA LEU A 191 -67.17 4.62 -28.89
C LEU A 191 -68.47 3.95 -28.42
N ARG A 192 -69.59 4.13 -29.14
CA ARG A 192 -70.89 3.52 -28.80
C ARG A 192 -71.04 2.08 -29.30
N SER A 193 -70.34 1.69 -30.36
CA SER A 193 -70.43 0.37 -31.00
C SER A 193 -69.43 -0.67 -30.45
N SER A 194 -68.49 -0.25 -29.61
CA SER A 194 -67.56 -1.18 -28.95
C SER A 194 -68.25 -1.88 -27.77
N PRO A 195 -68.31 -3.23 -27.72
CA PRO A 195 -68.86 -3.93 -26.58
C PRO A 195 -67.99 -3.60 -25.36
N LYS A 196 -68.63 -3.10 -24.29
CA LYS A 196 -67.98 -2.84 -23.00
C LYS A 196 -67.39 -4.14 -22.48
N THR A 197 -66.11 -4.38 -22.75
CA THR A 197 -65.32 -5.33 -21.98
C THR A 197 -65.14 -4.69 -20.61
N ASN A 198 -65.68 -5.36 -19.58
CA ASN A 198 -65.46 -5.03 -18.17
C ASN A 198 -63.99 -5.30 -17.80
N ASN A 199 -63.05 -4.59 -18.42
CA ASN A 199 -61.69 -4.50 -17.91
C ASN A 199 -61.71 -3.35 -16.90
N GLY A 200 -61.78 -3.75 -15.64
CA GLY A 200 -61.77 -2.85 -14.49
C GLY A 200 -60.67 -1.81 -14.64
N ASP A 201 -61.07 -0.58 -14.32
CA ASP A 201 -60.25 0.57 -13.93
C ASP A 201 -58.75 0.25 -13.93
N SER A 202 -58.10 0.36 -15.10
CA SER A 202 -56.65 0.23 -15.16
C SER A 202 -56.10 1.52 -14.57
N SER A 203 -55.95 1.53 -13.25
CA SER A 203 -55.26 2.55 -12.48
C SER A 203 -54.01 2.93 -13.27
N LYS A 204 -53.97 4.16 -13.78
CA LYS A 204 -52.77 4.68 -14.43
C LYS A 204 -51.67 4.63 -13.38
N TYR A 205 -50.86 3.58 -13.46
CA TYR A 205 -49.72 3.40 -12.60
C TYR A 205 -48.88 4.67 -12.68
N ARG A 206 -48.50 5.21 -11.52
CA ARG A 206 -47.51 6.30 -11.51
C ARG A 206 -46.23 5.79 -12.16
N ASN A 207 -45.43 6.72 -12.67
CA ASN A 207 -44.19 6.41 -13.39
C ASN A 207 -43.15 5.62 -12.56
N ASP A 208 -43.37 5.48 -11.26
CA ASP A 208 -42.59 4.73 -10.28
C ASP A 208 -43.22 3.39 -9.86
N GLU A 209 -44.50 3.15 -10.17
CA GLU A 209 -45.28 2.02 -9.60
C GLU A 209 -44.97 0.66 -10.25
N ASN A 210 -44.39 0.66 -11.45
CA ASN A 210 -43.86 -0.52 -12.15
C ASN A 210 -42.33 -0.49 -12.32
N VAL A 211 -41.63 0.36 -11.55
CA VAL A 211 -40.17 0.34 -11.54
C VAL A 211 -39.73 -0.73 -10.56
N LEU A 212 -39.34 -1.90 -11.09
CA LEU A 212 -38.61 -2.89 -10.30
C LEU A 212 -37.44 -2.17 -9.62
N PRO A 213 -37.26 -2.30 -8.29
CA PRO A 213 -36.11 -1.69 -7.62
C PRO A 213 -34.85 -2.29 -8.23
N SER A 214 -34.21 -1.55 -9.15
CA SER A 214 -32.95 -1.98 -9.73
C SER A 214 -31.92 -1.89 -8.62
N SER A 215 -31.62 -3.01 -7.96
CA SER A 215 -30.44 -3.07 -7.10
C SER A 215 -29.25 -2.58 -7.94
N PRO A 216 -28.44 -1.64 -7.43
CA PRO A 216 -27.32 -1.11 -8.20
C PRO A 216 -26.46 -2.28 -8.70
N PRO A 217 -26.06 -2.29 -9.98
CA PRO A 217 -25.32 -3.41 -10.56
C PRO A 217 -24.07 -3.67 -9.72
N GLN A 218 -24.03 -4.82 -9.06
CA GLN A 218 -22.87 -5.22 -8.25
C GLN A 218 -21.75 -5.65 -9.20
N TYR A 219 -20.69 -4.84 -9.29
CA TYR A 219 -19.57 -5.12 -10.18
C TYR A 219 -18.66 -6.20 -9.56
N ARG A 220 -18.78 -7.43 -10.07
CA ARG A 220 -17.90 -8.56 -9.72
C ARG A 220 -16.77 -8.70 -10.72
N ILE A 221 -15.68 -7.96 -10.48
CA ILE A 221 -14.47 -8.01 -11.31
C ILE A 221 -13.49 -9.10 -10.84
N ILE A 222 -13.57 -9.51 -9.57
CA ILE A 222 -12.77 -10.59 -8.97
C ILE A 222 -13.65 -11.83 -8.79
N LYS A 223 -13.19 -12.99 -9.26
CA LYS A 223 -13.91 -14.28 -9.13
C LYS A 223 -12.99 -15.36 -8.58
N THR A 224 -13.49 -16.09 -7.58
CA THR A 224 -12.86 -17.28 -6.99
C THR A 224 -13.89 -18.39 -6.83
N LYS A 225 -13.46 -19.65 -6.92
CA LYS A 225 -14.37 -20.81 -6.91
C LYS A 225 -14.90 -21.17 -5.50
N ASN A 226 -14.20 -20.75 -4.45
CA ASN A 226 -14.43 -21.21 -3.07
C ASN A 226 -14.53 -20.05 -2.04
N SER A 227 -15.17 -18.92 -2.40
CA SER A 227 -15.37 -17.82 -1.44
C SER A 227 -16.51 -18.12 -0.47
N THR A 228 -16.23 -18.02 0.83
CA THR A 228 -17.22 -18.18 1.89
C THR A 228 -17.88 -16.87 2.32
N SER A 229 -17.23 -15.73 2.05
CA SER A 229 -17.71 -14.40 2.42
C SER A 229 -17.36 -13.40 1.34
N GLU A 230 -18.14 -12.32 1.25
CA GLU A 230 -17.91 -11.24 0.30
C GLU A 230 -17.82 -9.90 1.04
N TYR A 231 -16.93 -9.05 0.55
CA TYR A 231 -16.78 -7.66 0.98
C TYR A 231 -17.14 -6.73 -0.19
N VAL A 232 -17.47 -5.49 0.13
CA VAL A 232 -17.78 -4.43 -0.82
C VAL A 232 -16.86 -3.23 -0.54
N THR A 233 -16.38 -2.58 -1.59
CA THR A 233 -15.61 -1.34 -1.49
C THR A 233 -16.53 -0.12 -1.41
N ASP A 234 -15.99 1.07 -1.10
CA ASP A 234 -16.72 2.35 -1.21
C ASP A 234 -17.35 2.55 -2.61
N SER A 235 -16.70 2.01 -3.65
CA SER A 235 -17.14 2.10 -5.05
C SER A 235 -18.12 1.00 -5.47
N GLY A 236 -18.58 0.15 -4.55
CA GLY A 236 -19.51 -0.94 -4.84
C GLY A 236 -18.90 -2.16 -5.54
N ILE A 237 -17.56 -2.29 -5.55
CA ILE A 237 -16.87 -3.44 -6.13
C ILE A 237 -16.90 -4.59 -5.13
N MET A 238 -17.29 -5.77 -5.60
CA MET A 238 -17.32 -6.98 -4.77
C MET A 238 -15.94 -7.64 -4.70
N ILE A 239 -15.46 -7.86 -3.48
CA ILE A 239 -14.18 -8.52 -3.18
C ILE A 239 -14.46 -9.83 -2.44
N PRO A 240 -14.20 -10.99 -3.05
CA PRO A 240 -14.42 -12.28 -2.40
C PRO A 240 -13.34 -12.56 -1.34
N SER A 241 -13.71 -13.31 -0.31
CA SER A 241 -12.73 -13.91 0.59
C SER A 241 -12.02 -15.08 -0.07
N ILE A 242 -10.81 -15.39 0.42
CA ILE A 242 -10.07 -16.60 0.03
C ILE A 242 -9.88 -17.53 1.23
N ASN A 243 -9.64 -18.80 0.93
CA ASN A 243 -9.25 -19.80 1.92
C ASN A 243 -7.71 -19.85 2.07
N LEU A 244 -7.25 -20.61 3.06
CA LEU A 244 -5.82 -20.80 3.35
C LEU A 244 -5.06 -21.38 2.15
N GLU A 245 -5.64 -22.38 1.49
CA GLU A 245 -5.04 -23.03 0.32
C GLU A 245 -4.74 -22.04 -0.81
N ASN A 246 -5.69 -21.16 -1.14
CA ASN A 246 -5.48 -20.12 -2.15
C ASN A 246 -4.41 -19.12 -1.71
N ARG A 247 -4.32 -18.80 -0.41
CA ARG A 247 -3.28 -17.90 0.11
C ARG A 247 -1.89 -18.52 -0.01
N ILE A 248 -1.75 -19.80 0.31
CA ILE A 248 -0.50 -20.55 0.15
C ILE A 248 -0.08 -20.56 -1.33
N ARG A 249 -1.00 -20.91 -2.24
CA ARG A 249 -0.72 -20.88 -3.69
C ARG A 249 -0.33 -19.51 -4.23
N LEU A 250 -0.90 -18.43 -3.69
CA LEU A 250 -0.49 -17.07 -4.04
C LEU A 250 0.96 -16.80 -3.61
N HIS A 251 1.34 -17.18 -2.39
CA HIS A 251 2.71 -17.03 -1.89
C HIS A 251 3.70 -17.90 -2.68
N GLU A 252 3.37 -19.18 -2.94
CA GLU A 252 4.18 -20.07 -3.78
C GLU A 252 4.35 -19.50 -5.19
N SER A 253 3.29 -18.93 -5.78
CA SER A 253 3.38 -18.28 -7.08
C SER A 253 4.25 -17.03 -7.04
N LEU A 254 4.31 -16.26 -5.95
CA LEU A 254 5.26 -15.16 -5.84
C LEU A 254 6.72 -15.66 -5.84
N ASP A 255 6.98 -16.72 -5.09
CA ASP A 255 8.30 -17.32 -4.98
C ASP A 255 8.75 -17.92 -6.33
N ASN A 256 7.83 -18.59 -7.05
CA ASN A 256 8.07 -19.13 -8.39
C ASN A 256 8.43 -18.04 -9.42
N PHE A 257 7.79 -16.88 -9.33
CA PHE A 257 8.07 -15.73 -10.19
C PHE A 257 9.22 -14.84 -9.67
N LYS A 258 9.86 -15.22 -8.57
CA LYS A 258 10.98 -14.51 -7.94
C LYS A 258 10.64 -13.03 -7.65
N ILE A 259 9.40 -12.76 -7.28
CA ILE A 259 8.99 -11.41 -6.85
C ILE A 259 9.63 -11.17 -5.47
N SER A 260 10.46 -10.12 -5.36
CA SER A 260 11.15 -9.83 -4.11
C SER A 260 10.17 -9.45 -3.00
N TRP A 261 10.26 -10.18 -1.89
CA TRP A 261 9.50 -9.89 -0.68
C TRP A 261 9.86 -8.54 -0.05
N GLU A 262 11.10 -8.07 -0.21
CA GLU A 262 11.51 -6.75 0.27
C GLU A 262 10.67 -5.64 -0.38
N LYS A 263 10.37 -5.77 -1.68
CA LYS A 263 9.51 -4.80 -2.39
C LYS A 263 8.07 -4.84 -1.88
N ILE A 264 7.54 -6.03 -1.63
CA ILE A 264 6.20 -6.21 -1.07
C ILE A 264 6.13 -5.61 0.33
N ILE A 265 7.15 -5.85 1.16
CA ILE A 265 7.27 -5.28 2.51
C ILE A 265 7.28 -3.76 2.45
N GLU A 266 8.07 -3.14 1.57
CA GLU A 266 8.13 -1.67 1.48
C GLU A 266 6.79 -1.06 1.03
N LEU A 267 6.17 -1.60 -0.02
CA LEU A 267 4.88 -1.12 -0.54
C LEU A 267 3.76 -1.28 0.51
N PHE A 268 3.71 -2.44 1.15
CA PHE A 268 2.73 -2.71 2.19
C PHE A 268 2.89 -1.78 3.38
N SER A 269 4.13 -1.62 3.85
CA SER A 269 4.46 -0.84 5.04
C SER A 269 4.23 0.64 4.81
N ARG A 270 4.52 1.16 3.61
CA ARG A 270 4.25 2.57 3.23
C ARG A 270 2.77 2.91 3.34
N ALA A 271 1.91 2.13 2.69
CA ALA A 271 0.46 2.37 2.73
C ALA A 271 -0.12 2.13 4.13
N THR A 272 0.41 1.16 4.86
CA THR A 272 0.01 0.90 6.24
C THR A 272 0.38 2.05 7.17
N ALA A 273 1.60 2.58 7.06
CA ALA A 273 2.05 3.74 7.83
C ALA A 273 1.14 4.95 7.58
N ASP A 274 0.72 5.20 6.32
CA ASP A 274 -0.25 6.28 6.03
C ASP A 274 -1.57 6.11 6.77
N ILE A 275 -2.12 4.89 6.83
CA ILE A 275 -3.36 4.58 7.56
C ILE A 275 -3.17 4.80 9.08
N VAL A 276 -2.04 4.36 9.62
CA VAL A 276 -1.71 4.54 11.05
C VAL A 276 -1.54 6.02 11.40
N LEU A 277 -0.83 6.78 10.56
CA LEU A 277 -0.63 8.22 10.74
C LEU A 277 -1.97 8.99 10.71
N GLN A 278 -2.87 8.61 9.81
CA GLN A 278 -4.24 9.16 9.80
C GLN A 278 -4.98 8.85 11.11
N THR A 279 -4.78 7.66 11.67
CA THR A 279 -5.37 7.25 12.95
C THR A 279 -4.80 8.04 14.13
N LEU A 280 -3.52 8.41 14.09
CA LEU A 280 -2.84 9.24 15.08
C LEU A 280 -3.15 10.75 14.96
N GLY A 281 -3.94 11.17 13.96
CA GLY A 281 -4.25 12.58 13.74
C GLY A 281 -3.08 13.37 13.15
N ALA A 282 -2.36 12.79 12.18
CA ALA A 282 -1.14 13.35 11.56
C ALA A 282 -1.20 14.84 11.17
N SER A 283 -2.38 15.37 10.83
CA SER A 283 -2.55 16.79 10.47
C SER A 283 -2.35 17.77 11.64
N HIS A 284 -2.51 17.32 12.88
CA HIS A 284 -2.43 18.18 14.08
C HIS A 284 -1.32 17.76 15.06
N SER A 285 -1.09 16.46 15.24
CA SER A 285 -0.13 15.94 16.21
C SER A 285 1.31 15.89 15.67
N LEU A 286 1.49 15.78 14.35
CA LEU A 286 2.80 15.60 13.71
C LEU A 286 3.30 16.86 12.98
N VAL A 287 2.71 18.01 13.28
CA VAL A 287 3.21 19.28 12.76
C VAL A 287 4.56 19.58 13.43
N PRO A 288 5.64 19.92 12.69
CA PRO A 288 6.95 20.19 13.28
C PRO A 288 6.96 21.26 14.38
N SER A 289 5.96 22.14 14.39
CA SER A 289 5.77 23.17 15.42
C SER A 289 5.13 22.67 16.72
N ASN A 290 4.56 21.45 16.73
CA ASN A 290 3.93 20.83 17.90
C ASN A 290 4.92 19.87 18.58
N THR A 291 5.96 20.43 19.20
CA THR A 291 7.04 19.66 19.81
C THR A 291 6.67 19.06 21.17
N HIS A 292 5.51 19.42 21.72
CA HIS A 292 5.10 19.06 23.08
C HIS A 292 4.34 17.73 23.19
N GLN A 293 3.83 17.19 22.07
CA GLN A 293 3.06 15.94 22.07
C GLN A 293 3.48 15.06 20.90
N ILE A 294 4.48 14.21 21.13
CA ILE A 294 4.92 13.21 20.15
C ILE A 294 4.14 11.92 20.40
N PRO A 295 3.37 11.41 19.41
CA PRO A 295 2.62 10.18 19.61
C PRO A 295 3.56 8.98 19.75
N THR A 296 3.16 8.03 20.60
CA THR A 296 3.90 6.80 20.86
C THR A 296 3.19 5.59 20.29
N ALA A 297 3.88 4.87 19.41
CA ALA A 297 3.43 3.63 18.81
C ALA A 297 4.20 2.43 19.37
N VAL A 298 3.49 1.43 19.86
CA VAL A 298 4.09 0.14 20.26
C VAL A 298 3.85 -0.88 19.15
N ILE A 299 4.91 -1.51 18.66
CA ILE A 299 4.84 -2.49 17.57
C ILE A 299 5.25 -3.85 18.11
N LEU A 300 4.35 -4.82 18.00
CA LEU A 300 4.55 -6.20 18.43
C LEU A 300 4.90 -7.04 17.21
N CYS A 301 6.17 -7.35 17.02
CA CYS A 301 6.66 -8.10 15.87
C CYS A 301 6.82 -9.58 16.20
N GLY A 302 6.20 -10.44 15.39
CA GLY A 302 6.34 -11.89 15.46
C GLY A 302 7.52 -12.42 14.67
N ARG A 303 7.51 -13.74 14.45
CA ARG A 303 8.51 -14.40 13.62
C ARG A 303 8.17 -14.28 12.14
N GLY A 304 9.18 -14.17 11.29
CA GLY A 304 9.02 -14.28 9.84
C GLY A 304 8.61 -13.01 9.09
N LYS A 305 7.86 -13.18 8.00
CA LYS A 305 7.46 -12.10 7.08
C LYS A 305 6.59 -11.06 7.79
N ILE A 306 5.71 -11.51 8.69
CA ILE A 306 4.82 -10.63 9.46
C ILE A 306 5.60 -9.67 10.37
N GLY A 307 6.62 -10.17 11.07
CA GLY A 307 7.51 -9.32 11.87
C GLY A 307 8.30 -8.32 11.02
N SER A 308 8.63 -8.68 9.78
CA SER A 308 9.30 -7.78 8.83
C SER A 308 8.39 -6.61 8.42
N TYR A 309 7.08 -6.87 8.19
CA TYR A 309 6.11 -5.78 8.00
C TYR A 309 6.06 -4.87 9.23
N GLY A 310 6.00 -5.44 10.45
CA GLY A 310 5.99 -4.66 11.68
C GLY A 310 7.21 -3.73 11.82
N LEU A 311 8.41 -4.26 11.58
CA LEU A 311 9.67 -3.48 11.64
C LEU A 311 9.71 -2.37 10.58
N ALA A 312 9.32 -2.66 9.34
CA ALA A 312 9.28 -1.67 8.27
C ALA A 312 8.24 -0.58 8.54
N ILE A 313 7.06 -0.93 9.08
CA ILE A 313 6.06 0.06 9.52
C ILE A 313 6.63 0.92 10.65
N ALA A 314 7.27 0.32 11.65
CA ALA A 314 7.90 1.06 12.75
C ALA A 314 8.93 2.07 12.22
N ARG A 315 9.84 1.63 11.35
CA ARG A 315 10.83 2.48 10.68
C ARG A 315 10.19 3.68 9.97
N LEU A 316 9.11 3.45 9.22
CA LEU A 316 8.42 4.52 8.51
C LEU A 316 7.73 5.48 9.48
N LEU A 317 7.13 4.99 10.57
CA LEU A 317 6.57 5.85 11.61
C LEU A 317 7.65 6.71 12.29
N CYS A 318 8.84 6.16 12.57
CA CYS A 318 9.99 6.93 13.07
C CYS A 318 10.33 8.08 12.13
N SER A 319 10.35 7.82 10.82
CA SER A 319 10.68 8.85 9.82
C SER A 319 9.67 10.00 9.78
N HIS A 320 8.45 9.78 10.28
CA HIS A 320 7.40 10.78 10.44
C HIS A 320 7.40 11.44 11.83
N GLY A 321 8.40 11.16 12.68
CA GLY A 321 8.54 11.75 14.01
C GLY A 321 7.69 11.09 15.10
N VAL A 322 7.12 9.90 14.84
CA VAL A 322 6.41 9.10 15.85
C VAL A 322 7.45 8.39 16.73
N LYS A 323 7.27 8.43 18.06
CA LYS A 323 8.08 7.63 18.98
C LYS A 323 7.66 6.17 18.86
N THR A 324 8.56 5.28 18.48
CA THR A 324 8.24 3.86 18.32
C THR A 324 8.97 3.00 19.32
N ILE A 325 8.27 1.99 19.85
CA ILE A 325 8.86 0.97 20.71
C ILE A 325 8.53 -0.39 20.10
N VAL A 326 9.56 -1.09 19.62
CA VAL A 326 9.42 -2.39 18.97
C VAL A 326 9.68 -3.51 19.98
N TYR A 327 8.74 -4.44 20.08
CA TYR A 327 8.91 -5.71 20.76
C TYR A 327 9.19 -6.82 19.74
N VAL A 328 10.30 -7.53 19.91
CA VAL A 328 10.65 -8.70 19.09
C VAL A 328 10.95 -9.91 19.97
N PRO A 329 10.62 -11.14 19.54
CA PRO A 329 10.98 -12.35 20.27
C PRO A 329 12.48 -12.64 20.31
N TYR A 330 13.25 -12.10 19.38
CA TYR A 330 14.69 -12.30 19.24
C TYR A 330 15.33 -11.15 18.45
N MET A 331 16.64 -10.97 18.64
CA MET A 331 17.45 -9.99 17.89
C MET A 331 17.99 -10.54 16.56
N TYR A 332 17.69 -11.80 16.22
CA TYR A 332 18.07 -12.41 14.95
C TYR A 332 17.08 -13.50 14.54
N SER A 333 16.68 -13.50 13.27
CA SER A 333 15.84 -14.53 12.66
C SER A 333 16.61 -15.27 11.57
N ASP A 334 16.20 -16.51 11.25
CA ASP A 334 16.69 -17.19 10.04
C ASP A 334 16.18 -16.53 8.74
N GLN A 335 15.23 -15.61 8.86
CA GLN A 335 14.64 -14.89 7.74
C GLN A 335 15.44 -13.63 7.42
N PRO A 336 16.02 -13.50 6.19
CA PRO A 336 16.91 -12.38 5.85
C PRO A 336 16.18 -11.04 5.88
N ASN A 337 14.94 -10.98 5.39
CA ASN A 337 14.14 -9.74 5.36
C ASN A 337 13.94 -9.17 6.77
N PHE A 338 13.73 -10.03 7.76
CA PHE A 338 13.56 -9.61 9.16
C PHE A 338 14.85 -8.95 9.68
N ASN A 339 16.00 -9.59 9.45
CA ASN A 339 17.29 -9.06 9.89
C ASN A 339 17.66 -7.75 9.18
N SER A 340 17.34 -7.63 7.89
CA SER A 340 17.54 -6.41 7.13
C SER A 340 16.70 -5.27 7.69
N GLU A 341 15.40 -5.48 7.94
CA GLU A 341 14.53 -4.45 8.52
C GLU A 341 14.90 -4.11 9.96
N LEU A 342 15.32 -5.09 10.76
CA LEU A 342 15.77 -4.84 12.13
C LEU A 342 17.00 -3.92 12.15
N LYS A 343 18.00 -4.19 11.29
CA LYS A 343 19.18 -3.32 11.14
C LYS A 343 18.82 -1.93 10.66
N LEU A 344 17.85 -1.79 9.77
CA LEU A 344 17.38 -0.48 9.31
C LEU A 344 16.67 0.28 10.43
N TYR A 345 15.85 -0.40 11.24
CA TYR A 345 15.19 0.20 12.39
C TYR A 345 16.18 0.66 13.47
N GLU A 346 17.24 -0.11 13.74
CA GLU A 346 18.31 0.25 14.68
C GLU A 346 19.01 1.59 14.33
N LEU A 347 19.00 2.00 13.05
CA LEU A 347 19.56 3.29 12.62
C LEU A 347 18.76 4.51 13.12
N PHE A 348 17.50 4.34 13.54
CA PHE A 348 16.66 5.42 14.05
C PHE A 348 16.85 5.71 15.54
N ASP A 349 17.75 4.98 16.22
CA ASP A 349 18.05 5.11 17.66
C ASP A 349 16.78 5.04 18.54
N GLN A 350 15.80 4.23 18.12
CA GLN A 350 14.56 3.98 18.85
C GLN A 350 14.62 2.65 19.61
N GLN A 351 13.74 2.50 20.59
CA GLN A 351 13.75 1.34 21.48
C GLN A 351 13.34 0.07 20.73
N CYS A 352 14.16 -0.98 20.85
CA CYS A 352 13.88 -2.36 20.45
C CYS A 352 14.13 -3.27 21.65
N THR A 353 13.12 -4.01 22.12
CA THR A 353 13.22 -4.85 23.32
C THR A 353 12.77 -6.29 23.08
N LEU A 354 13.37 -7.20 23.84
CA LEU A 354 12.99 -8.62 23.96
C LEU A 354 12.00 -8.87 25.09
N SER A 355 11.82 -7.89 25.98
CA SER A 355 11.11 -8.04 27.25
C SER A 355 9.88 -7.14 27.28
N THR A 356 8.73 -7.72 27.60
CA THR A 356 7.49 -6.97 27.80
C THR A 356 7.53 -6.06 29.04
N LYS A 357 8.56 -6.18 29.88
CA LYS A 357 8.79 -5.29 31.02
C LYS A 357 9.34 -3.92 30.60
N ASP A 358 10.02 -3.86 29.46
CA ASP A 358 10.64 -2.63 28.97
C ASP A 358 9.67 -1.84 28.08
N LEU A 359 8.51 -2.42 27.78
CA LEU A 359 7.40 -1.72 27.15
C LEU A 359 6.78 -0.72 28.13
N PRO A 360 6.07 0.32 27.63
CA PRO A 360 5.32 1.24 28.47
C PRO A 360 4.44 0.51 29.49
N GLN A 361 4.52 0.94 30.74
CA GLN A 361 3.75 0.32 31.83
C GLN A 361 2.50 1.13 32.17
N GLU A 362 2.45 2.39 31.74
CA GLU A 362 1.31 3.29 31.92
C GLU A 362 0.47 3.37 30.64
N HIS A 363 -0.85 3.39 30.80
CA HIS A 363 -1.79 3.41 29.67
C HIS A 363 -1.74 4.72 28.88
N SER A 364 -1.43 5.85 29.53
CA SER A 364 -1.39 7.19 28.92
C SER A 364 -0.21 7.42 27.98
N GLU A 365 0.77 6.51 27.97
CA GLU A 365 1.95 6.60 27.12
C GLU A 365 1.77 5.95 25.74
N ILE A 366 0.58 5.40 25.43
CA ILE A 366 0.38 4.57 24.23
C ILE A 366 -0.78 5.12 23.38
N ASP A 367 -0.45 5.66 22.21
CA ASP A 367 -1.42 6.19 21.26
C ASP A 367 -1.90 5.15 20.25
N VAL A 368 -1.07 4.17 19.90
CA VAL A 368 -1.44 3.07 18.99
C VAL A 368 -0.62 1.82 19.27
N VAL A 369 -1.26 0.66 19.12
CA VAL A 369 -0.57 -0.64 19.15
C VAL A 369 -0.70 -1.31 17.78
N ILE A 370 0.43 -1.70 17.20
CA ILE A 370 0.49 -2.43 15.93
C ILE A 370 0.78 -3.88 16.23
N ASN A 371 -0.16 -4.75 15.91
CA ASN A 371 -0.05 -6.19 16.09
C ASN A 371 0.41 -6.87 14.81
N ALA A 372 1.67 -7.32 14.82
CA ALA A 372 2.29 -8.12 13.77
C ALA A 372 2.89 -9.41 14.36
N LEU A 373 2.23 -9.99 15.38
CA LEU A 373 2.71 -11.17 16.11
C LEU A 373 2.54 -12.49 15.36
N GLU A 374 1.47 -12.62 14.58
CA GLU A 374 1.13 -13.85 13.86
C GLU A 374 0.51 -13.56 12.49
N SER A 375 0.71 -14.52 11.58
CA SER A 375 0.17 -14.59 10.23
C SER A 375 -0.27 -16.04 9.95
N PHE A 376 -0.82 -16.31 8.76
CA PHE A 376 -1.28 -17.64 8.35
C PHE A 376 -0.17 -18.69 8.29
N ASP A 377 1.09 -18.26 8.14
CA ASP A 377 2.30 -19.10 8.08
C ASP A 377 2.95 -19.31 9.46
N THR A 378 2.45 -18.66 10.52
CA THR A 378 2.95 -18.84 11.88
C THR A 378 2.54 -20.20 12.45
N SER A 379 3.51 -20.98 12.92
CA SER A 379 3.25 -22.33 13.44
C SER A 379 2.45 -22.31 14.74
N SER A 380 1.75 -23.41 15.01
CA SER A 380 0.98 -23.57 16.24
C SER A 380 1.88 -23.56 17.48
N GLU A 381 3.10 -24.10 17.39
CA GLU A 381 4.06 -24.15 18.48
C GLU A 381 4.52 -22.75 18.87
N GLU A 382 4.80 -21.88 17.89
CA GLU A 382 5.20 -20.49 18.11
C GLU A 382 4.15 -19.71 18.92
N LYS A 383 2.86 -19.92 18.62
CA LYS A 383 1.73 -19.30 19.32
C LYS A 383 1.61 -19.70 20.80
N HIS A 384 2.18 -20.86 21.17
CA HIS A 384 2.17 -21.35 22.55
C HIS A 384 3.41 -20.96 23.36
N GLN A 385 4.42 -20.35 22.72
CA GLN A 385 5.64 -19.94 23.38
C GLN A 385 5.40 -18.84 24.42
N THR A 386 6.30 -18.78 25.39
CA THR A 386 6.19 -17.88 26.55
C THR A 386 6.25 -16.40 26.16
N TRP A 387 7.06 -16.05 25.16
CA TRP A 387 7.17 -14.68 24.64
C TRP A 387 5.83 -14.21 24.04
N TYR A 388 5.17 -15.07 23.25
CA TYR A 388 3.89 -14.76 22.60
C TYR A 388 2.81 -14.52 23.66
N LYS A 389 2.71 -15.42 24.65
CA LYS A 389 1.77 -15.29 25.77
C LYS A 389 2.02 -14.03 26.59
N LYS A 390 3.28 -13.69 26.85
CA LYS A 390 3.65 -12.45 27.57
C LYS A 390 3.25 -11.20 26.79
N ALA A 391 3.44 -11.17 25.48
CA ALA A 391 3.02 -10.05 24.64
C ALA A 391 1.49 -9.86 24.70
N CYS A 392 0.73 -10.95 24.55
CA CYS A 392 -0.72 -10.92 24.66
C CYS A 392 -1.19 -10.48 26.06
N GLN A 393 -0.53 -10.97 27.12
CA GLN A 393 -0.83 -10.56 28.50
C GLN A 393 -0.53 -9.09 28.73
N TRP A 394 0.56 -8.55 28.17
CA TRP A 394 0.88 -7.13 28.25
C TRP A 394 -0.22 -6.29 27.59
N VAL A 395 -0.63 -6.61 26.35
CA VAL A 395 -1.75 -5.91 25.69
C VAL A 395 -3.02 -5.95 26.55
N ASN A 396 -3.35 -7.13 27.09
CA ASN A 396 -4.58 -7.35 27.86
C ASN A 396 -4.59 -6.71 29.26
N SER A 397 -3.45 -6.22 29.75
CA SER A 397 -3.33 -5.67 31.11
C SER A 397 -2.83 -4.22 31.15
N LYS A 398 -2.07 -3.79 30.12
CA LYS A 398 -1.37 -2.50 30.08
C LYS A 398 -1.82 -1.58 28.95
N VAL A 399 -2.72 -2.00 28.06
CA VAL A 399 -3.27 -1.14 27.00
C VAL A 399 -4.71 -0.77 27.32
N ASP A 400 -5.06 0.51 27.21
CA ASP A 400 -6.44 0.97 27.39
C ASP A 400 -7.32 0.39 26.25
N PRO A 401 -8.52 -0.14 26.52
CA PRO A 401 -9.51 -0.49 25.50
C PRO A 401 -9.77 0.59 24.43
N ARG A 402 -9.54 1.87 24.76
CA ARG A 402 -9.70 3.01 23.85
C ARG A 402 -8.51 3.19 22.91
N THR A 403 -7.34 2.67 23.23
CA THR A 403 -6.19 2.73 22.33
C THR A 403 -6.46 1.89 21.08
N PRO A 404 -6.27 2.42 19.86
CA PRO A 404 -6.44 1.65 18.64
C PRO A 404 -5.40 0.53 18.52
N ILE A 405 -5.89 -0.70 18.36
CA ILE A 405 -5.09 -1.86 17.97
C ILE A 405 -5.24 -2.04 16.45
N VAL A 406 -4.12 -1.98 15.75
CA VAL A 406 -4.00 -2.19 14.30
C VAL A 406 -3.40 -3.56 14.05
N SER A 407 -4.21 -4.51 13.57
CA SER A 407 -3.77 -5.87 13.27
C SER A 407 -3.33 -6.00 11.82
N ILE A 408 -2.10 -6.48 11.63
CA ILE A 408 -1.49 -6.69 10.33
C ILE A 408 -1.70 -8.13 9.91
N ASP A 409 -2.33 -8.33 8.74
CA ASP A 409 -2.53 -9.62 8.08
C ASP A 409 -2.86 -10.80 9.01
N PRO A 410 -3.85 -10.66 9.92
CA PRO A 410 -4.09 -11.70 10.92
C PRO A 410 -4.57 -13.00 10.27
N PRO A 411 -4.19 -14.17 10.83
CA PRO A 411 -4.59 -15.45 10.28
C PRO A 411 -6.11 -15.66 10.36
N PRO A 412 -6.64 -16.67 9.62
CA PRO A 412 -8.01 -17.12 9.75
C PRO A 412 -8.35 -17.39 11.22
N GLN A 413 -9.59 -17.11 11.63
CA GLN A 413 -9.98 -17.19 13.04
C GLN A 413 -9.69 -18.57 13.67
N GLN A 414 -9.82 -19.67 12.91
CA GLN A 414 -9.54 -21.01 13.43
C GLN A 414 -8.06 -21.25 13.76
N GLN A 415 -7.16 -20.44 13.20
CA GLN A 415 -5.71 -20.56 13.37
C GLN A 415 -5.12 -19.51 14.31
N ARG A 416 -5.92 -18.60 14.87
CA ARG A 416 -5.41 -17.55 15.76
C ARG A 416 -4.91 -18.13 17.07
N GLY A 417 -3.79 -17.59 17.54
CA GLY A 417 -3.22 -17.91 18.85
C GLY A 417 -4.02 -17.34 20.02
N PRO A 418 -3.45 -17.38 21.24
CA PRO A 418 -4.02 -16.72 22.42
C PRO A 418 -4.48 -15.30 22.09
N SER A 419 -5.77 -15.01 22.26
CA SER A 419 -6.37 -13.79 21.75
C SER A 419 -6.11 -12.59 22.66
N PHE A 420 -6.05 -11.41 22.05
CA PHE A 420 -6.24 -10.17 22.78
C PHE A 420 -7.70 -10.10 23.28
N LYS A 421 -7.89 -9.56 24.47
CA LYS A 421 -9.21 -9.27 25.06
C LYS A 421 -9.89 -8.12 24.31
N HIS A 422 -9.11 -7.21 23.77
CA HIS A 422 -9.60 -6.05 23.01
C HIS A 422 -9.64 -6.38 21.53
N SER A 423 -10.75 -6.01 20.86
CA SER A 423 -10.89 -6.23 19.44
C SER A 423 -10.02 -5.25 18.64
N SER A 424 -9.51 -5.73 17.50
CA SER A 424 -8.73 -4.89 16.58
C SER A 424 -9.64 -3.81 15.99
N LYS A 425 -9.31 -2.53 16.21
CA LYS A 425 -10.08 -1.41 15.63
C LYS A 425 -9.83 -1.26 14.14
N ILE A 426 -8.64 -1.64 13.70
CA ILE A 426 -8.24 -1.60 12.29
C ILE A 426 -7.55 -2.93 11.98
N THR A 427 -7.93 -3.55 10.87
CA THR A 427 -7.27 -4.72 10.30
C THR A 427 -6.80 -4.36 8.91
N ILE A 428 -5.53 -4.63 8.61
CA ILE A 428 -4.93 -4.28 7.33
C ILE A 428 -4.37 -5.55 6.71
N VAL A 429 -4.88 -5.92 5.53
CA VAL A 429 -4.40 -7.08 4.79
C VAL A 429 -3.57 -6.64 3.58
N PRO A 430 -2.42 -7.28 3.31
CA PRO A 430 -1.72 -7.13 2.04
C PRO A 430 -2.63 -7.58 0.89
N GLY A 431 -2.38 -7.08 -0.32
CA GLY A 431 -3.26 -7.22 -1.49
C GLY A 431 -3.54 -8.64 -1.99
N PHE A 432 -3.17 -9.67 -1.23
CA PHE A 432 -3.77 -10.98 -1.29
C PHE A 432 -5.14 -10.90 -0.62
N LEU A 433 -6.21 -11.14 -1.37
CA LEU A 433 -7.61 -11.08 -0.94
C LEU A 433 -7.84 -11.49 0.54
N PRO A 434 -8.79 -10.86 1.25
CA PRO A 434 -8.99 -11.09 2.68
C PRO A 434 -9.43 -12.53 2.99
N PHE A 435 -9.11 -13.01 4.19
CA PHE A 435 -9.75 -14.20 4.74
C PHE A 435 -11.22 -13.93 5.11
N PRO A 436 -12.06 -14.96 5.28
CA PRO A 436 -13.36 -14.79 5.91
C PRO A 436 -13.17 -14.41 7.38
N PHE A 437 -13.41 -13.14 7.70
CA PHE A 437 -13.40 -12.65 9.07
C PHE A 437 -14.81 -12.79 9.63
N LEU A 438 -14.98 -13.53 10.74
CA LEU A 438 -16.23 -13.50 11.49
C LEU A 438 -16.35 -12.15 12.21
N ASP A 439 -17.55 -11.58 12.18
CA ASP A 439 -18.00 -10.22 12.53
C ASP A 439 -17.66 -9.74 13.93
N LYS A 440 -17.00 -10.55 14.78
CA LYS A 440 -16.89 -10.25 16.21
C LYS A 440 -15.84 -9.20 16.56
N GLU A 441 -14.99 -8.76 15.62
CA GLU A 441 -13.92 -7.80 15.93
C GLU A 441 -14.24 -6.33 15.62
N GLY A 442 -15.38 -6.02 14.98
CA GLY A 442 -15.94 -4.65 14.91
C GLY A 442 -15.08 -3.55 14.28
N GLY A 443 -13.88 -3.87 13.79
CA GLY A 443 -12.92 -2.91 13.26
C GLY A 443 -13.07 -2.62 11.76
N LYS A 444 -12.41 -1.55 11.30
CA LYS A 444 -12.28 -1.21 9.89
C LYS A 444 -11.31 -2.18 9.21
N LEU A 445 -11.71 -2.76 8.08
CA LEU A 445 -10.84 -3.62 7.26
C LEU A 445 -10.29 -2.83 6.08
N TYR A 446 -8.98 -2.83 5.90
CA TYR A 446 -8.30 -2.24 4.75
C TYR A 446 -7.56 -3.32 3.96
N MET A 447 -7.57 -3.20 2.65
CA MET A 447 -6.74 -3.98 1.75
C MET A 447 -5.76 -3.06 1.04
N VAL A 448 -4.47 -3.42 1.07
CA VAL A 448 -3.37 -2.61 0.54
C VAL A 448 -2.92 -3.12 -0.82
N ASN A 449 -2.73 -2.20 -1.77
CA ASN A 449 -2.14 -2.53 -3.06
C ASN A 449 -0.63 -2.74 -2.93
N ILE A 450 -0.18 -3.98 -3.10
CA ILE A 450 1.24 -4.37 -3.04
C ILE A 450 1.84 -4.65 -4.42
N GLY A 451 1.18 -4.20 -5.50
CA GLY A 451 1.73 -4.27 -6.85
C GLY A 451 1.86 -5.67 -7.45
N ILE A 452 1.01 -6.62 -7.03
CA ILE A 452 1.03 -7.99 -7.56
C ILE A 452 0.41 -8.05 -8.95
N PRO A 453 1.10 -8.65 -9.95
CA PRO A 453 0.55 -8.86 -11.28
C PRO A 453 -0.63 -9.85 -11.31
N ASP A 454 -1.60 -9.62 -12.19
CA ASP A 454 -2.78 -10.48 -12.40
C ASP A 454 -2.43 -11.94 -12.68
N LEU A 455 -1.27 -12.20 -13.29
CA LEU A 455 -0.78 -13.55 -13.58
C LEU A 455 -0.60 -14.41 -12.32
N ILE A 456 -0.19 -13.80 -11.20
CA ILE A 456 -0.01 -14.50 -9.92
C ILE A 456 -1.36 -15.00 -9.39
N PHE A 457 -2.41 -14.17 -9.50
CA PHE A 457 -3.76 -14.57 -9.14
C PHE A 457 -4.30 -15.67 -10.05
N LYS A 458 -4.01 -15.58 -11.36
CA LYS A 458 -4.42 -16.59 -12.34
C LYS A 458 -3.85 -17.98 -12.01
N ASN A 459 -2.61 -18.06 -11.55
CA ASN A 459 -1.99 -19.32 -11.12
C ASN A 459 -2.64 -19.90 -9.86
N ALA A 460 -3.13 -19.05 -8.97
CA ALA A 460 -3.93 -19.46 -7.82
C ALA A 460 -5.40 -19.78 -8.17
N GLY A 461 -5.79 -19.75 -9.45
CA GLY A 461 -7.16 -20.02 -9.90
C GLY A 461 -8.14 -18.87 -9.66
N ILE A 462 -7.64 -17.65 -9.45
CA ILE A 462 -8.42 -16.45 -9.16
C ILE A 462 -8.41 -15.56 -10.39
N LYS A 463 -9.60 -15.22 -10.91
CA LYS A 463 -9.73 -14.17 -11.92
C LYS A 463 -9.68 -12.84 -11.18
N PHE A 464 -8.58 -12.10 -11.33
CA PHE A 464 -8.35 -10.84 -10.64
C PHE A 464 -8.41 -9.66 -11.62
N SER A 465 -8.89 -8.54 -11.12
CA SER A 465 -8.81 -7.23 -11.75
C SER A 465 -8.74 -6.20 -10.63
N SER A 466 -7.86 -5.20 -10.77
CA SER A 466 -7.52 -4.27 -9.70
C SER A 466 -8.75 -3.50 -9.18
N PRO A 467 -9.11 -3.62 -7.88
CA PRO A 467 -10.20 -2.87 -7.27
C PRO A 467 -9.77 -1.51 -6.69
N TYR A 468 -8.48 -1.15 -6.78
CA TYR A 468 -7.90 -0.04 -6.01
C TYR A 468 -8.12 1.35 -6.62
N GLY A 469 -8.39 1.43 -7.93
CA GLY A 469 -8.40 2.71 -8.64
C GLY A 469 -7.08 3.46 -8.47
N ALA A 470 -7.14 4.73 -8.07
CA ALA A 470 -5.97 5.57 -7.79
C ALA A 470 -5.44 5.47 -6.35
N LYS A 471 -6.04 4.65 -5.48
CA LYS A 471 -5.69 4.57 -4.04
C LYS A 471 -4.64 3.48 -3.79
N SER A 472 -3.72 3.71 -2.86
CA SER A 472 -2.77 2.68 -2.39
C SER A 472 -3.39 1.67 -1.41
N ALA A 473 -4.51 2.03 -0.79
CA ALA A 473 -5.28 1.15 0.08
C ALA A 473 -6.78 1.48 -0.04
N ILE A 474 -7.63 0.47 0.13
CA ILE A 474 -9.08 0.62 0.08
C ILE A 474 -9.72 0.00 1.32
N GLN A 475 -10.76 0.65 1.83
CA GLN A 475 -11.57 0.09 2.91
C GLN A 475 -12.55 -0.93 2.35
N LEU A 476 -12.69 -2.03 3.07
CA LEU A 476 -13.62 -3.11 2.79
C LEU A 476 -14.73 -3.11 3.83
N TYR A 477 -15.96 -3.16 3.36
CA TYR A 477 -17.15 -3.33 4.19
C TYR A 477 -17.69 -4.73 3.96
N ARG A 478 -18.28 -5.32 4.98
CA ARG A 478 -19.01 -6.55 4.81
C ARG A 478 -20.31 -6.28 4.05
N LYS A 479 -20.68 -7.19 3.15
CA LYS A 479 -21.98 -7.17 2.48
C LYS A 479 -23.07 -7.85 3.30
#